data_AF-A0ABD3C427-F1
#
_entry.id   AF-A0ABD3C427-F1
#
_cell.length_a   1.000
_cell.length_b   1.000
_cell.length_c   1.000
_cell.angle_alpha   90.00
_cell.angle_beta   90.00
_cell.angle_gamma   90.00
#
_symmetry.space_group_name_H-M   'P 1'
#
loop_
_entity.id
_entity.type
_entity.pdbx_description
1 polymer ?
#
loop_
_entity_poly.entity_id
_entity_poly.type
_entity_poly.pdbx_seq_one_letter_code
_entity_poly.pdbx_strand_id
1 'polypeptide(L)'
;MALSSLSKLLCLLVTFITTTYAGELLDVGYSPQDLESTDGLNNLFESWIEKHGKTYNRFEEKLHRFEIFKDNLKYIDDRNKIVSDYKLGLNGFSDLSQEEFKNTRLGLKIDQSMLMSKYESTQEFMYKDVNALPASVDWRKSGSVTRVKNQGQCRSCWAFSAVAAVEGINQIRTKKLTSFSEQQLIDCDTAYDGGCVGGNTQNAFDYIQTNGIRMENEYPYTGKSGTCKRNKAGLVKISGFQVVPENDQESFMKALAHQPVSLDLEGNGRDFQLYKWGVFNGSCGTKLDHSVTAIGYEKDYIIVKNSWGTGWGENGYMRILRNNGHPNGLCGIYMRASYPII
;
A
#
# COMPACT_ATOMS: atom_id res chain seq x y z
N MET A 1 -40.05 37.43 54.15
CA MET A 1 -38.97 38.29 53.63
C MET A 1 -37.67 37.51 53.80
N ALA A 2 -37.25 36.74 52.80
CA ALA A 2 -36.34 37.15 51.72
C ALA A 2 -34.86 36.84 52.07
N LEU A 3 -34.27 35.90 51.32
CA LEU A 3 -32.87 35.82 50.82
C LEU A 3 -31.73 35.98 51.86
N SER A 4 -30.73 35.09 52.00
CA SER A 4 -29.83 34.55 50.98
C SER A 4 -28.73 33.68 51.64
N SER A 5 -28.35 32.58 50.95
CA SER A 5 -26.99 32.06 50.65
C SER A 5 -25.92 31.92 51.77
N LEU A 6 -25.06 30.89 51.87
CA LEU A 6 -24.41 30.09 50.85
C LEU A 6 -23.85 28.77 51.48
N SER A 7 -24.34 27.64 50.99
CA SER A 7 -23.65 26.38 50.64
C SER A 7 -22.30 26.02 51.30
N LYS A 8 -22.29 24.90 52.06
CA LYS A 8 -21.20 23.89 52.04
C LYS A 8 -21.81 22.48 52.19
N LEU A 9 -22.20 21.88 51.07
CA LEU A 9 -22.53 20.45 51.02
C LEU A 9 -21.30 19.67 50.53
N LEU A 10 -20.73 18.87 51.42
CA LEU A 10 -19.60 17.98 51.12
C LEU A 10 -20.15 16.71 50.47
N CYS A 11 -20.22 16.67 49.13
CA CYS A 11 -20.49 15.43 48.40
C CYS A 11 -19.20 14.62 48.29
N LEU A 12 -19.10 13.53 49.05
CA LEU A 12 -18.14 12.46 48.79
C LEU A 12 -18.58 11.69 47.54
N LEU A 13 -18.01 12.05 46.39
CA LEU A 13 -18.04 11.23 45.18
C LEU A 13 -16.91 10.20 45.28
N VAL A 14 -17.27 8.97 45.64
CA VAL A 14 -16.37 7.80 45.51
C VAL A 14 -16.38 7.42 44.03
N THR A 15 -15.41 7.92 43.27
CA THR A 15 -15.15 7.44 41.92
C THR A 15 -14.46 6.08 42.00
N PHE A 16 -15.21 5.01 41.75
CA PHE A 16 -14.61 3.74 41.35
C PHE A 16 -13.94 3.94 39.99
N ILE A 17 -12.64 4.18 39.98
CA ILE A 17 -11.83 4.03 38.77
C ILE A 17 -11.66 2.52 38.60
N THR A 18 -12.61 1.89 37.91
CA THR A 18 -12.33 0.60 37.29
C THR A 18 -11.34 0.88 36.18
N THR A 19 -10.05 0.64 36.45
CA THR A 19 -9.05 0.52 35.40
C THR A 19 -9.40 -0.71 34.58
N THR A 20 -10.29 -0.55 33.60
CA THR A 20 -10.38 -1.49 32.50
C THR A 20 -9.09 -1.32 31.71
N TYR A 21 -8.08 -2.12 32.07
CA TYR A 21 -7.07 -2.57 31.12
C TYR A 21 -7.77 -3.48 30.10
N ALA A 22 -8.72 -2.92 29.36
CA ALA A 22 -9.03 -3.42 28.04
C ALA A 22 -7.85 -2.93 27.19
N GLY A 23 -6.76 -3.71 27.19
CA GLY A 23 -5.77 -3.57 26.13
C GLY A 23 -6.56 -3.54 24.83
N GLU A 24 -6.27 -2.56 23.96
CA GLU A 24 -6.81 -2.52 22.61
C GLU A 24 -6.69 -3.93 22.04
N LEU A 25 -7.81 -4.65 22.05
CA LEU A 25 -7.89 -5.96 21.42
C LEU A 25 -7.80 -5.60 19.96
N LEU A 26 -6.59 -5.66 19.42
CA LEU A 26 -6.27 -5.25 18.06
C LEU A 26 -7.24 -5.99 17.15
N ASP A 27 -8.19 -5.25 16.55
CA ASP A 27 -9.31 -5.80 15.77
C ASP A 27 -8.76 -6.51 14.52
N VAL A 28 -8.45 -7.79 14.68
CA VAL A 28 -8.12 -8.72 13.60
C VAL A 28 -9.38 -9.18 12.85
N GLY A 29 -10.55 -8.67 13.24
CA GLY A 29 -11.83 -8.87 12.55
C GLY A 29 -12.67 -10.03 13.06
N TYR A 30 -12.27 -10.73 14.13
CA TYR A 30 -13.04 -11.82 14.75
C TYR A 30 -12.67 -12.00 16.23
N SER A 31 -13.48 -12.77 16.95
CA SER A 31 -13.30 -13.22 18.32
C SER A 31 -13.20 -14.75 18.40
N PRO A 32 -12.59 -15.33 19.45
CA PRO A 32 -12.55 -16.79 19.62
C PRO A 32 -13.93 -17.47 19.58
N GLN A 33 -14.97 -16.78 20.08
CA GLN A 33 -16.35 -17.27 20.11
C GLN A 33 -16.91 -17.52 18.70
N ASP A 34 -16.48 -16.72 17.72
CA ASP A 34 -16.94 -16.88 16.33
C ASP A 34 -16.49 -18.22 15.71
N LEU A 35 -15.43 -18.83 16.25
CA LEU A 35 -14.86 -20.09 15.77
C LEU A 35 -15.53 -21.33 16.38
N GLU A 36 -16.36 -21.17 17.41
CA GLU A 36 -16.89 -22.28 18.20
C GLU A 36 -18.05 -23.04 17.52
N SER A 37 -18.69 -22.44 16.51
CA SER A 37 -19.82 -23.05 15.82
C SER A 37 -19.96 -22.61 14.36
N THR A 38 -20.67 -23.41 13.57
CA THR A 38 -21.02 -23.07 12.17
C THR A 38 -21.84 -21.78 12.10
N ASP A 39 -22.76 -21.55 13.02
CA ASP A 39 -23.58 -20.34 13.07
C ASP A 39 -22.73 -19.09 13.39
N GLY A 40 -21.74 -19.23 14.28
CA GLY A 40 -20.75 -18.18 14.55
C GLY A 40 -19.98 -17.78 13.29
N LEU A 41 -19.45 -18.76 12.56
CA LEU A 41 -18.73 -18.53 11.30
C LEU A 41 -19.61 -17.87 10.23
N ASN A 42 -20.87 -18.29 10.12
CA ASN A 42 -21.84 -17.69 9.19
C ASN A 42 -22.08 -16.22 9.55
N ASN A 43 -22.39 -15.92 10.82
CA ASN A 43 -22.65 -14.55 11.28
C ASN A 43 -21.43 -13.64 11.09
N LEU A 44 -20.23 -14.16 11.36
CA LEU A 44 -18.97 -13.47 11.13
C LEU A 44 -18.77 -13.14 9.64
N PHE A 45 -19.06 -14.09 8.75
CA PHE A 45 -18.94 -13.86 7.30
C PHE A 45 -19.95 -12.82 6.80
N GLU A 46 -21.21 -12.87 7.24
CA GLU A 46 -22.21 -11.85 6.88
C GLU A 46 -21.81 -10.46 7.36
N SER A 47 -21.31 -10.35 8.60
CA SER A 47 -20.81 -9.09 9.15
C SER A 47 -19.59 -8.58 8.37
N TRP A 48 -18.70 -9.48 7.96
CA TRP A 48 -17.54 -9.14 7.14
C TRP A 48 -17.95 -8.67 5.73
N ILE A 49 -18.97 -9.29 5.12
CA ILE A 49 -19.54 -8.86 3.83
C ILE A 49 -20.04 -7.42 3.93
N GLU A 50 -20.82 -7.10 4.97
CA GLU A 50 -21.35 -5.76 5.20
C GLU A 50 -20.21 -4.74 5.42
N LYS A 51 -19.26 -5.05 6.31
CA LYS A 51 -18.11 -4.19 6.63
C LYS A 51 -17.27 -3.84 5.39
N HIS A 52 -17.15 -4.77 4.44
CA HIS A 52 -16.35 -4.58 3.23
C HIS A 52 -17.18 -4.25 1.97
N GLY A 53 -18.50 -4.06 2.11
CA GLY A 53 -19.39 -3.73 1.00
C GLY A 53 -19.39 -4.78 -0.12
N LYS A 54 -19.28 -6.07 0.24
CA LYS A 54 -19.19 -7.17 -0.72
C LYS A 54 -20.58 -7.53 -1.24
N THR A 55 -20.66 -7.92 -2.51
CA THR A 55 -21.89 -8.35 -3.16
C THR A 55 -21.62 -9.57 -4.03
N TYR A 56 -22.42 -10.62 -3.88
CA TYR A 56 -22.31 -11.84 -4.68
C TYR A 56 -23.63 -12.09 -5.42
N ASN A 57 -23.55 -12.20 -6.75
CA ASN A 57 -24.74 -12.27 -7.62
C ASN A 57 -25.42 -13.64 -7.61
N ARG A 58 -24.73 -14.69 -7.16
CA ARG A 58 -25.19 -16.07 -7.15
C ARG A 58 -24.96 -16.69 -5.79
N PHE A 59 -25.89 -17.54 -5.36
CA PHE A 59 -25.78 -18.26 -4.09
C PHE A 59 -24.54 -19.16 -4.08
N GLU A 60 -24.26 -19.82 -5.19
CA GLU A 60 -23.09 -20.69 -5.36
C GLU A 60 -21.78 -19.92 -5.20
N GLU A 61 -21.71 -18.68 -5.70
CA GLU A 61 -20.54 -17.81 -5.51
C GLU A 61 -20.39 -17.42 -4.04
N LYS A 62 -21.49 -17.05 -3.37
CA LYS A 62 -21.45 -16.72 -1.93
C LYS A 62 -20.97 -17.91 -1.10
N LEU A 63 -21.46 -19.11 -1.40
CA LEU A 63 -21.03 -20.34 -0.74
C LEU A 63 -19.55 -20.64 -0.99
N HIS A 64 -19.08 -20.48 -2.23
CA HIS A 64 -17.66 -20.64 -2.56
C HIS A 64 -16.77 -19.65 -1.80
N ARG A 65 -17.19 -18.38 -1.73
CA ARG A 65 -16.50 -17.32 -0.98
C ARG A 65 -16.47 -17.60 0.51
N PHE A 66 -17.53 -18.17 1.06
CA PHE A 66 -17.59 -18.57 2.46
C PHE A 66 -16.56 -19.66 2.80
N GLU A 67 -16.39 -20.67 1.94
CA GLU A 67 -15.38 -21.71 2.17
C GLU A 67 -13.95 -21.17 2.11
N ILE A 68 -13.66 -20.27 1.17
CA ILE A 68 -12.37 -19.56 1.11
C ILE A 68 -12.17 -18.70 2.37
N PHE A 69 -13.21 -18.00 2.80
CA PHE A 69 -13.18 -17.17 3.99
C PHE A 69 -12.85 -17.99 5.25
N LYS A 70 -13.47 -19.16 5.42
CA LYS A 70 -13.17 -20.09 6.52
C LYS A 70 -11.73 -20.58 6.48
N ASP A 71 -11.22 -20.95 5.31
CA ASP A 71 -9.83 -21.40 5.15
C ASP A 71 -8.84 -20.27 5.50
N ASN A 72 -9.10 -19.04 5.05
CA ASN A 72 -8.30 -17.87 5.41
C ASN A 72 -8.40 -17.54 6.90
N LEU A 73 -9.58 -17.62 7.50
CA LEU A 73 -9.78 -17.39 8.93
C LEU A 73 -8.99 -18.39 9.77
N LYS A 74 -9.03 -19.68 9.42
CA LYS A 74 -8.23 -20.71 10.08
C LYS A 74 -6.73 -20.40 9.97
N TYR A 75 -6.26 -20.02 8.77
CA TYR A 75 -4.87 -19.65 8.57
C TYR A 75 -4.46 -18.44 9.41
N ILE A 76 -5.31 -17.41 9.49
CA ILE A 76 -5.09 -16.21 10.31
C ILE A 76 -4.94 -16.59 11.78
N ASP A 77 -5.88 -17.38 12.33
CA ASP A 77 -5.86 -17.81 13.72
C ASP A 77 -4.59 -18.61 14.06
N ASP A 78 -4.25 -19.60 13.24
CA ASP A 78 -3.06 -20.42 13.46
C ASP A 78 -1.77 -19.61 13.32
N ARG A 79 -1.68 -18.70 12.35
CA ARG A 79 -0.49 -17.86 12.17
C ARG A 79 -0.32 -16.84 13.29
N ASN A 80 -1.40 -16.21 13.74
CA ASN A 80 -1.38 -15.19 14.80
C ASN A 80 -0.97 -15.73 16.18
N LYS A 81 -1.01 -17.05 16.39
CA LYS A 81 -0.44 -17.73 17.58
C LYS A 81 1.09 -17.80 17.56
N ILE A 82 1.70 -17.68 16.37
CA ILE A 82 3.14 -17.84 16.14
C ILE A 82 3.83 -16.48 15.96
N VAL A 83 3.18 -15.53 15.28
CA VAL A 83 3.77 -14.23 14.96
C VAL A 83 3.49 -13.19 16.05
N SER A 84 4.51 -12.42 16.44
CA SER A 84 4.42 -11.34 17.43
C SER A 84 4.44 -9.94 16.82
N ASP A 85 5.25 -9.75 15.77
CA ASP A 85 5.63 -8.41 15.30
C ASP A 85 4.62 -7.80 14.33
N TYR A 86 3.82 -8.66 13.71
CA TYR A 86 2.67 -8.31 12.88
C TYR A 86 1.50 -9.24 13.17
N LYS A 87 0.30 -8.83 12.75
CA LYS A 87 -0.89 -9.67 12.77
C LYS A 87 -1.53 -9.74 11.39
N LEU A 88 -2.03 -10.93 11.10
CA LEU A 88 -2.99 -11.14 10.02
C LEU A 88 -4.40 -10.85 10.54
N GLY A 89 -5.33 -10.60 9.63
CA GLY A 89 -6.71 -10.35 10.00
C GLY A 89 -7.67 -10.47 8.83
N LEU A 90 -8.96 -10.47 9.14
CA LEU A 90 -10.03 -10.46 8.16
C LEU A 90 -10.09 -9.08 7.48
N ASN A 91 -9.44 -8.99 6.33
CA ASN A 91 -9.31 -7.79 5.51
C ASN A 91 -10.13 -7.92 4.22
N GLY A 92 -10.04 -6.93 3.32
CA GLY A 92 -10.82 -6.91 2.07
C GLY A 92 -10.57 -8.08 1.09
N PHE A 93 -9.57 -8.93 1.35
CA PHE A 93 -9.18 -10.09 0.53
C PHE A 93 -9.37 -11.44 1.23
N SER A 94 -10.05 -11.46 2.38
CA SER A 94 -10.29 -12.71 3.11
C SER A 94 -11.23 -13.67 2.37
N ASP A 95 -11.96 -13.22 1.35
CA ASP A 95 -12.77 -14.05 0.45
C ASP A 95 -12.05 -14.50 -0.82
N LEU A 96 -10.74 -14.23 -0.96
CA LEU A 96 -9.95 -14.65 -2.12
C LEU A 96 -9.00 -15.79 -1.75
N SER A 97 -8.94 -16.80 -2.62
CA SER A 97 -7.87 -17.78 -2.57
C SER A 97 -6.54 -17.12 -2.95
N GLN A 98 -5.42 -17.76 -2.60
CA GLN A 98 -4.10 -17.24 -2.94
C GLN A 98 -3.91 -17.15 -4.46
N GLU A 99 -4.44 -18.11 -5.22
CA GLU A 99 -4.36 -18.12 -6.68
C GLU A 99 -5.14 -16.95 -7.30
N GLU A 100 -6.39 -16.75 -6.89
CA GLU A 100 -7.20 -15.61 -7.35
C GLU A 100 -6.57 -14.27 -6.99
N PHE A 101 -6.03 -14.16 -5.77
CA PHE A 101 -5.34 -12.96 -5.32
C PHE A 101 -4.14 -12.63 -6.22
N LYS A 102 -3.27 -13.62 -6.46
CA LYS A 102 -2.10 -13.46 -7.35
C LYS A 102 -2.51 -13.04 -8.76
N ASN A 103 -3.52 -13.70 -9.32
CA ASN A 103 -3.96 -13.48 -10.69
C ASN A 103 -4.67 -12.12 -10.91
N THR A 104 -5.14 -11.47 -9.84
CA THR A 104 -5.94 -10.25 -9.96
C THR A 104 -5.37 -9.02 -9.26
N ARG A 105 -4.28 -9.14 -8.49
CA ARG A 105 -3.67 -8.01 -7.75
C ARG A 105 -2.23 -7.68 -8.16
N LEU A 106 -1.48 -8.66 -8.65
CA LEU A 106 -0.04 -8.54 -8.89
C LEU A 106 0.24 -8.29 -10.37
N GLY A 107 0.84 -7.15 -10.70
CA GLY A 107 0.92 -6.65 -12.08
C GLY A 107 2.29 -6.18 -12.54
N LEU A 108 3.34 -6.40 -11.76
CA LEU A 108 4.68 -6.02 -12.21
C LEU A 108 5.12 -6.93 -13.36
N LYS A 109 5.61 -6.32 -14.44
CA LYS A 109 6.32 -6.98 -15.52
C LYS A 109 7.73 -6.43 -15.59
N ILE A 110 8.70 -7.32 -15.48
CA ILE A 110 10.12 -6.99 -15.61
C ILE A 110 10.58 -7.58 -16.94
N ASP A 111 10.92 -6.72 -17.90
CA ASP A 111 11.63 -7.15 -19.09
C ASP A 111 13.14 -7.15 -18.79
N GLN A 112 13.69 -8.33 -18.53
CA GLN A 112 15.10 -8.52 -18.22
C GLN A 112 16.04 -8.05 -19.35
N SER A 113 15.58 -8.02 -20.60
CA SER A 113 16.39 -7.53 -21.73
C SER A 113 16.59 -6.00 -21.71
N MET A 114 15.67 -5.27 -21.09
CA MET A 114 15.75 -3.81 -20.94
C MET A 114 16.51 -3.33 -19.71
N LEU A 115 16.64 -4.19 -18.68
CA LEU A 115 17.30 -3.85 -17.41
C LEU A 115 18.77 -3.48 -17.59
N MET A 116 19.51 -4.19 -18.44
CA MET A 116 20.96 -4.04 -18.58
C MET A 116 21.40 -2.92 -19.53
N SER A 117 20.50 -2.31 -20.31
CA SER A 117 20.91 -1.39 -21.38
C SER A 117 20.27 -0.01 -21.35
N LYS A 118 19.07 0.13 -20.76
CA LYS A 118 18.31 1.40 -20.85
C LYS A 118 18.50 2.32 -19.65
N TYR A 119 18.73 1.76 -18.45
CA TYR A 119 18.77 2.52 -17.20
C TYR A 119 20.05 2.31 -16.37
N GLU A 120 21.09 1.70 -16.94
CA GLU A 120 22.46 1.90 -16.46
C GLU A 120 22.82 3.38 -16.67
N SER A 121 22.36 4.21 -15.75
CA SER A 121 22.64 5.64 -15.72
C SER A 121 24.14 5.82 -15.54
N THR A 122 24.82 6.36 -16.55
CA THR A 122 26.18 6.88 -16.41
C THR A 122 26.25 8.10 -15.49
N GLN A 123 25.09 8.67 -15.12
CA GLN A 123 25.02 9.74 -14.13
C GLN A 123 25.09 9.17 -12.72
N GLU A 124 25.90 9.84 -11.91
CA GLU A 124 26.07 9.56 -10.49
C GLU A 124 24.74 9.63 -9.73
N PHE A 125 24.58 8.77 -8.71
CA PHE A 125 23.40 8.77 -7.86
C PHE A 125 23.24 10.15 -7.18
N MET A 126 22.09 10.80 -7.37
CA MET A 126 21.85 12.20 -7.00
C MET A 126 22.13 12.47 -5.52
N TYR A 127 21.78 11.51 -4.65
CA TYR A 127 21.89 11.68 -3.21
C TYR A 127 23.16 11.05 -2.62
N LYS A 128 24.15 10.64 -3.42
CA LYS A 128 25.37 9.94 -2.95
C LYS A 128 26.08 10.65 -1.79
N ASP A 129 26.18 11.98 -1.85
CA ASP A 129 26.93 12.82 -0.90
C ASP A 129 26.09 13.23 0.33
N VAL A 130 24.84 12.74 0.44
CA VAL A 130 24.00 12.95 1.61
C VAL A 130 24.50 12.06 2.75
N ASN A 131 25.06 12.68 3.79
CA ASN A 131 25.64 11.94 4.93
C ASN A 131 24.75 11.92 6.18
N ALA A 132 23.81 12.86 6.29
CA ALA A 132 22.92 12.98 7.44
C ALA A 132 21.46 12.82 7.00
N LEU A 133 20.77 11.83 7.57
CA LEU A 133 19.36 11.57 7.33
C LEU A 133 18.55 11.85 8.59
N PRO A 134 17.30 12.33 8.47
CA PRO A 134 16.37 12.37 9.59
C PRO A 134 16.20 10.98 10.22
N ALA A 135 15.98 10.92 11.54
CA ALA A 135 15.74 9.64 12.22
C ALA A 135 14.45 8.94 11.77
N SER A 136 13.46 9.72 11.32
CA SER A 136 12.21 9.24 10.74
C SER A 136 11.70 10.21 9.67
N VAL A 137 10.96 9.65 8.71
CA VAL A 137 10.27 10.40 7.66
C VAL A 137 8.88 9.82 7.50
N ASP A 138 7.88 10.68 7.36
CA ASP A 138 6.53 10.29 6.95
C ASP A 138 5.96 11.39 6.06
N TRP A 139 5.97 11.16 4.75
CA TRP A 139 5.55 12.13 3.74
C TRP A 139 4.05 12.48 3.83
N ARG A 140 3.25 11.73 4.59
CA ARG A 140 1.86 12.12 4.90
C ARG A 140 1.82 13.36 5.78
N LYS A 141 2.74 13.46 6.75
CA LYS A 141 2.81 14.58 7.70
C LYS A 141 3.17 15.91 7.03
N SER A 142 3.90 15.87 5.91
CA SER A 142 4.24 17.03 5.08
C SER A 142 3.24 17.29 3.95
N GLY A 143 2.16 16.49 3.86
CA GLY A 143 1.12 16.64 2.85
C GLY A 143 1.53 16.17 1.44
N SER A 144 2.60 15.38 1.31
CA SER A 144 3.13 14.89 0.02
C SER A 144 2.58 13.51 -0.38
N VAL A 145 1.43 13.10 0.17
CA VAL A 145 0.81 11.81 -0.10
C VAL A 145 -0.69 11.98 -0.26
N THR A 146 -1.23 11.63 -1.42
CA THR A 146 -2.70 11.57 -1.64
C THR A 146 -3.34 10.43 -0.86
N ARG A 147 -4.68 10.43 -0.77
CA ARG A 147 -5.44 9.31 -0.19
C ARG A 147 -5.04 7.96 -0.81
N VAL A 148 -5.22 6.88 -0.06
CA VAL A 148 -5.10 5.53 -0.61
C VAL A 148 -6.16 5.33 -1.70
N LYS A 149 -5.73 4.76 -2.82
CA LYS A 149 -6.56 4.41 -3.98
C LYS A 149 -6.69 2.88 -4.07
N ASN A 150 -7.55 2.39 -4.97
CA ASN A 150 -7.81 0.97 -5.14
C ASN A 150 -7.77 0.59 -6.63
N GLN A 151 -6.82 -0.26 -7.01
CA GLN A 151 -6.65 -0.76 -8.38
C GLN A 151 -7.70 -1.83 -8.76
N GLY A 152 -8.48 -2.33 -7.80
CA GLY A 152 -9.44 -3.40 -8.03
C GLY A 152 -8.77 -4.66 -8.60
N GLN A 153 -9.38 -5.22 -9.65
CA GLN A 153 -8.90 -6.42 -10.34
C GLN A 153 -7.94 -6.14 -11.49
N CYS A 154 -7.70 -4.87 -11.82
CA CYS A 154 -6.75 -4.48 -12.84
C CYS A 154 -5.33 -4.61 -12.27
N ARG A 155 -4.45 -5.36 -12.94
CA ARG A 155 -3.06 -5.57 -12.52
C ARG A 155 -2.19 -4.35 -12.84
N SER A 156 -2.57 -3.19 -12.26
CA SER A 156 -2.06 -1.85 -12.60
C SER A 156 -1.20 -1.21 -11.51
N CYS A 157 -0.71 -1.99 -10.56
CA CYS A 157 0.13 -1.52 -9.45
C CYS A 157 1.32 -0.65 -9.90
N TRP A 158 1.91 -0.95 -11.06
CA TRP A 158 2.97 -0.17 -11.70
C TRP A 158 2.58 1.30 -11.93
N ALA A 159 1.37 1.54 -12.45
CA ALA A 159 0.85 2.89 -12.70
C ALA A 159 0.56 3.63 -11.39
N PHE A 160 -0.06 2.94 -10.41
CA PHE A 160 -0.33 3.53 -9.09
C PHE A 160 0.95 3.89 -8.35
N SER A 161 1.98 3.04 -8.39
CA SER A 161 3.27 3.30 -7.77
C SER A 161 3.94 4.53 -8.39
N ALA A 162 4.00 4.61 -9.72
CA ALA A 162 4.58 5.74 -10.44
C ALA A 162 3.83 7.04 -10.14
N VAL A 163 2.50 7.02 -10.23
CA VAL A 163 1.65 8.19 -9.96
C VAL A 163 1.84 8.68 -8.54
N ALA A 164 1.81 7.81 -7.53
CA ALA A 164 1.99 8.23 -6.14
C ALA A 164 3.36 8.89 -5.88
N ALA A 165 4.43 8.45 -6.55
CA ALA A 165 5.73 9.11 -6.49
C ALA A 165 5.71 10.49 -7.17
N VAL A 166 5.07 10.62 -8.33
CA VAL A 166 4.91 11.90 -9.06
C VAL A 166 4.07 12.90 -8.27
N GLU A 167 2.96 12.46 -7.68
CA GLU A 167 2.11 13.28 -6.79
C GLU A 167 2.94 13.84 -5.63
N GLY A 168 3.79 13.00 -5.03
CA GLY A 168 4.67 13.38 -3.92
C GLY A 168 5.71 14.42 -4.29
N ILE A 169 6.51 14.17 -5.34
CA ILE A 169 7.52 15.15 -5.77
C ILE A 169 6.88 16.46 -6.27
N ASN A 170 5.70 16.38 -6.91
CA ASN A 170 4.95 17.56 -7.34
C ASN A 170 4.56 18.42 -6.14
N GLN A 171 4.05 17.81 -5.06
CA GLN A 171 3.74 18.58 -3.85
C GLN A 171 5.01 19.17 -3.23
N ILE A 172 6.11 18.42 -3.17
CA ILE A 172 7.36 18.89 -2.56
C ILE A 172 7.88 20.16 -3.27
N ARG A 173 7.81 20.17 -4.60
CA ARG A 173 8.29 21.28 -5.45
C ARG A 173 7.30 22.44 -5.57
N THR A 174 6.01 22.15 -5.76
CA THR A 174 4.99 23.19 -6.06
C THR A 174 4.17 23.63 -4.85
N LYS A 175 4.29 22.90 -3.73
CA LYS A 175 3.44 23.02 -2.53
C LYS A 175 1.96 22.74 -2.78
N LYS A 176 1.60 22.20 -3.94
CA LYS A 176 0.24 21.78 -4.30
C LYS A 176 0.17 20.27 -4.43
N LEU A 177 -0.59 19.63 -3.53
CA LEU A 177 -0.91 18.22 -3.67
C LEU A 177 -1.98 18.06 -4.76
N THR A 178 -1.61 17.44 -5.87
CA THR A 178 -2.49 17.18 -7.00
C THR A 178 -2.63 15.67 -7.16
N SER A 179 -3.86 15.18 -7.33
CA SER A 179 -4.10 13.77 -7.66
C SER A 179 -4.00 13.59 -9.17
N PHE A 180 -3.10 12.72 -9.63
CA PHE A 180 -2.90 12.43 -11.05
C PHE A 180 -3.57 11.11 -11.46
N SER A 181 -3.77 10.93 -12.77
CA SER A 181 -4.52 9.83 -13.36
C SER A 181 -3.66 8.60 -13.63
N GLU A 182 -3.92 7.52 -12.88
CA GLU A 182 -3.39 6.20 -13.25
C GLU A 182 -3.99 5.68 -14.56
N GLN A 183 -5.25 6.02 -14.85
CA GLN A 183 -5.94 5.53 -16.04
C GLN A 183 -5.29 6.00 -17.34
N GLN A 184 -4.75 7.23 -17.36
CA GLN A 184 -4.01 7.70 -18.52
C GLN A 184 -2.83 6.77 -18.84
N LEU A 185 -2.06 6.35 -17.84
CA LEU A 185 -0.94 5.42 -18.05
C LEU A 185 -1.47 4.07 -18.56
N ILE A 186 -2.52 3.55 -17.93
CA ILE A 186 -3.13 2.26 -18.33
C ILE A 186 -3.61 2.25 -19.78
N ASP A 187 -4.15 3.37 -20.26
CA ASP A 187 -4.71 3.47 -21.62
C ASP A 187 -3.68 3.90 -22.67
N CYS A 188 -2.65 4.67 -22.28
CA CYS A 188 -1.76 5.36 -23.22
C CYS A 188 -0.30 4.90 -23.20
N ASP A 189 0.19 4.34 -22.10
CA ASP A 189 1.54 3.77 -22.05
C ASP A 189 1.50 2.32 -22.55
N THR A 190 1.47 2.17 -23.88
CA THR A 190 1.29 0.87 -24.53
C THR A 190 2.52 0.41 -25.31
N ALA A 191 3.63 1.16 -25.22
CA ALA A 191 4.85 0.81 -25.96
C ALA A 191 5.52 -0.45 -25.38
N TYR A 192 5.56 -0.53 -24.05
CA TYR A 192 6.18 -1.62 -23.30
C TYR A 192 5.29 -2.18 -22.18
N ASP A 193 4.25 -1.45 -21.80
CA ASP A 193 3.30 -1.86 -20.77
C ASP A 193 1.96 -2.34 -21.36
N GLY A 194 1.25 -3.16 -20.59
CA GLY A 194 0.07 -3.91 -21.04
C GLY A 194 -1.24 -3.53 -20.35
N GLY A 195 -1.36 -2.29 -19.84
CA GLY A 195 -2.52 -1.84 -19.09
C GLY A 195 -2.84 -2.75 -17.89
N CYS A 196 -4.04 -3.33 -17.86
CA CYS A 196 -4.47 -4.25 -16.80
C CYS A 196 -3.83 -5.65 -16.83
N VAL A 197 -3.00 -5.98 -17.83
CA VAL A 197 -2.24 -7.25 -17.85
C VAL A 197 -0.90 -7.09 -17.11
N GLY A 198 -0.52 -5.87 -16.75
CA GLY A 198 0.73 -5.56 -16.06
C GLY A 198 1.67 -4.68 -16.86
N GLY A 199 2.62 -4.07 -16.17
CA GLY A 199 3.54 -3.06 -16.69
C GLY A 199 4.66 -2.75 -15.71
N ASN A 200 5.36 -1.64 -15.93
CA ASN A 200 6.61 -1.31 -15.26
C ASN A 200 6.68 0.17 -14.87
N THR A 201 7.02 0.47 -13.62
CA THR A 201 7.08 1.85 -13.09
C THR A 201 8.05 2.75 -13.87
N GLN A 202 9.19 2.23 -14.34
CA GLN A 202 10.16 3.03 -15.10
C GLN A 202 9.60 3.45 -16.47
N ASN A 203 8.84 2.59 -17.15
CA ASN A 203 8.17 2.93 -18.41
C ASN A 203 7.13 4.04 -18.20
N ALA A 204 6.36 3.95 -17.11
CA ALA A 204 5.44 5.00 -16.73
C ALA A 204 6.15 6.36 -16.52
N PHE A 205 7.33 6.37 -15.88
CA PHE A 205 8.09 7.62 -15.74
C PHE A 205 8.57 8.17 -17.09
N ASP A 206 9.11 7.34 -17.98
CA ASP A 206 9.45 7.75 -19.36
C ASP A 206 8.25 8.35 -20.10
N TYR A 207 7.09 7.70 -19.97
CA TYR A 207 5.84 8.19 -20.56
C TYR A 207 5.50 9.58 -20.02
N ILE A 208 5.55 9.78 -18.69
CA ILE A 208 5.22 11.06 -18.04
C ILE A 208 6.23 12.15 -18.42
N GLN A 209 7.51 11.81 -18.56
CA GLN A 209 8.54 12.75 -19.01
C GLN A 209 8.22 13.27 -20.42
N THR A 210 7.88 12.36 -21.35
CA THR A 210 7.66 12.69 -22.76
C THR A 210 6.29 13.33 -23.00
N ASN A 211 5.24 12.74 -22.43
CA ASN A 211 3.85 13.06 -22.73
C ASN A 211 3.18 13.90 -21.65
N GLY A 212 3.64 13.81 -20.39
CA GLY A 212 2.99 14.40 -19.24
C GLY A 212 1.77 13.60 -18.75
N ILE A 213 1.27 13.98 -17.58
CA ILE A 213 0.16 13.31 -16.90
C ILE A 213 -0.97 14.29 -16.53
N ARG A 214 -2.20 13.79 -16.60
CA ARG A 214 -3.44 14.49 -16.27
C ARG A 214 -3.80 14.33 -14.80
N MET A 215 -4.66 15.23 -14.34
CA MET A 215 -5.32 15.09 -13.05
C MET A 215 -6.33 13.94 -13.08
N GLU A 216 -6.52 13.28 -11.93
CA GLU A 216 -7.46 12.17 -11.75
C GLU A 216 -8.89 12.55 -12.16
N ASN A 217 -9.33 13.77 -11.87
CA ASN A 217 -10.68 14.23 -12.21
C ASN A 217 -10.91 14.47 -13.71
N GLU A 218 -9.83 14.69 -14.48
CA GLU A 218 -9.90 14.85 -15.94
C GLU A 218 -9.86 13.52 -16.67
N TYR A 219 -9.23 12.50 -16.07
CA TYR A 219 -9.14 11.15 -16.61
C TYR A 219 -9.33 10.12 -15.48
N PRO A 220 -10.58 9.90 -15.03
CA PRO A 220 -10.85 9.06 -13.86
C PRO A 220 -10.51 7.59 -14.07
N TYR A 221 -10.15 6.91 -12.97
CA TYR A 221 -9.93 5.47 -12.95
C TYR A 221 -11.19 4.65 -13.29
N THR A 222 -11.04 3.70 -14.20
CA THR A 222 -12.09 2.76 -14.63
C THR A 222 -11.75 1.29 -14.33
N GLY A 223 -10.52 1.00 -13.95
CA GLY A 223 -10.08 -0.36 -13.59
C GLY A 223 -10.07 -1.35 -14.75
N LYS A 224 -9.99 -0.86 -15.99
CA LYS A 224 -9.97 -1.65 -17.23
C LYS A 224 -9.07 -0.95 -18.24
N SER A 225 -8.42 -1.71 -19.12
CA SER A 225 -7.72 -1.12 -20.27
C SER A 225 -8.75 -0.52 -21.22
N GLY A 226 -8.54 0.73 -21.61
CA GLY A 226 -9.38 1.48 -22.54
C GLY A 226 -8.57 2.06 -23.70
N THR A 227 -9.22 2.96 -24.45
CA THR A 227 -8.57 3.69 -25.55
C THR A 227 -7.94 4.97 -25.04
N CYS A 228 -6.66 5.20 -25.36
CA CYS A 228 -5.95 6.43 -25.00
C CYS A 228 -6.67 7.70 -25.47
N LYS A 229 -7.07 8.56 -24.53
CA LYS A 229 -7.68 9.87 -24.83
C LYS A 229 -6.60 10.93 -25.02
N ARG A 230 -6.27 11.24 -26.28
CA ARG A 230 -5.25 12.24 -26.66
C ARG A 230 -5.81 13.67 -26.73
N ASN A 231 -5.99 14.33 -25.58
CA ASN A 231 -6.19 15.79 -25.53
C ASN A 231 -4.98 16.48 -24.89
N LYS A 232 -4.70 17.76 -25.22
CA LYS A 232 -3.37 18.39 -25.01
C LYS A 232 -3.24 19.45 -23.89
N ALA A 233 -4.31 19.87 -23.22
CA ALA A 233 -4.20 20.95 -22.21
C ALA A 233 -3.94 20.41 -20.80
N GLY A 234 -3.14 21.14 -19.98
CA GLY A 234 -3.06 20.98 -18.52
C GLY A 234 -2.14 19.91 -17.94
N LEU A 235 -1.14 19.43 -18.69
CA LEU A 235 -0.31 18.28 -18.31
C LEU A 235 0.85 18.65 -17.40
N VAL A 236 1.09 17.87 -16.35
CA VAL A 236 2.30 17.94 -15.51
C VAL A 236 3.34 16.97 -16.09
N LYS A 237 4.59 17.42 -16.18
CA LYS A 237 5.72 16.61 -16.64
C LYS A 237 6.76 16.47 -15.54
N ILE A 238 7.46 15.35 -15.56
CA ILE A 238 8.72 15.17 -14.84
C ILE A 238 9.86 15.48 -15.81
N SER A 239 11.00 15.99 -15.31
CA SER A 239 12.20 16.24 -16.12
C SER A 239 13.00 14.95 -16.36
N GLY A 240 12.78 13.92 -15.55
CA GLY A 240 13.32 12.57 -15.70
C GLY A 240 13.00 11.72 -14.48
N PHE A 241 13.74 10.62 -14.29
CA PHE A 241 13.72 9.84 -13.06
C PHE A 241 15.11 9.23 -12.83
N GLN A 242 15.38 8.77 -11.62
CA GLN A 242 16.61 8.03 -11.31
C GLN A 242 16.27 6.70 -10.65
N VAL A 243 17.03 5.66 -11.04
CA VAL A 243 17.01 4.34 -10.39
C VAL A 243 17.95 4.39 -9.18
N VAL A 244 17.47 3.90 -8.04
CA VAL A 244 18.29 3.74 -6.84
C VAL A 244 19.24 2.55 -7.07
N PRO A 245 20.53 2.65 -6.70
CA PRO A 245 21.45 1.51 -6.74
C PRO A 245 20.84 0.24 -6.12
N GLU A 246 20.89 -0.86 -6.87
CA GLU A 246 20.24 -2.11 -6.48
C GLU A 246 20.89 -2.71 -5.23
N ASN A 247 20.07 -3.26 -4.33
CA ASN A 247 20.49 -3.91 -3.09
C ASN A 247 21.31 -3.00 -2.16
N ASP A 248 21.16 -1.69 -2.32
CA ASP A 248 21.81 -0.68 -1.50
C ASP A 248 20.75 0.02 -0.65
N GLN A 249 20.62 -0.49 0.58
CA GLN A 249 19.74 0.10 1.58
C GLN A 249 20.12 1.56 1.87
N GLU A 250 21.40 1.92 1.91
CA GLU A 250 21.83 3.27 2.25
C GLU A 250 21.35 4.26 1.18
N SER A 251 21.59 3.96 -0.08
CA SER A 251 21.11 4.76 -1.22
C SER A 251 19.58 4.86 -1.26
N PHE A 252 18.88 3.75 -0.98
CA PHE A 252 17.41 3.77 -0.86
C PHE A 252 16.92 4.73 0.24
N MET A 253 17.55 4.67 1.41
CA MET A 253 17.20 5.55 2.53
C MET A 253 17.48 7.02 2.23
N LYS A 254 18.60 7.32 1.53
CA LYS A 254 18.93 8.68 1.08
C LYS A 254 17.87 9.22 0.13
N ALA A 255 17.42 8.43 -0.84
CA ALA A 255 16.34 8.82 -1.75
C ALA A 255 15.01 9.04 -1.00
N LEU A 256 14.62 8.09 -0.15
CA LEU A 256 13.36 8.13 0.59
C LEU A 256 13.29 9.30 1.58
N ALA A 257 14.42 9.75 2.10
CA ALA A 257 14.52 10.94 2.94
C ALA A 257 14.20 12.25 2.21
N HIS A 258 14.27 12.26 0.88
CA HIS A 258 14.08 13.46 0.06
C HIS A 258 12.73 13.49 -0.68
N GLN A 259 12.13 12.33 -0.94
CA GLN A 259 10.82 12.21 -1.59
C GLN A 259 10.25 10.78 -1.47
N PRO A 260 8.95 10.58 -1.77
CA PRO A 260 8.41 9.24 -1.99
C PRO A 260 9.11 8.51 -3.15
N VAL A 261 9.35 7.22 -2.96
CA VAL A 261 10.11 6.36 -3.89
C VAL A 261 9.24 5.19 -4.33
N SER A 262 9.11 4.97 -5.63
CA SER A 262 8.50 3.77 -6.17
C SER A 262 9.45 2.59 -5.98
N LEU A 263 8.92 1.45 -5.52
CA LEU A 263 9.70 0.22 -5.37
C LEU A 263 8.88 -0.99 -5.76
N ASP A 264 9.60 -2.05 -6.13
CA ASP A 264 9.04 -3.36 -6.40
C ASP A 264 9.31 -4.32 -5.24
N LEU A 265 8.39 -5.25 -5.01
CA LEU A 265 8.51 -6.29 -3.98
C LEU A 265 7.81 -7.59 -4.42
N GLU A 266 8.09 -8.67 -3.71
CA GLU A 266 7.30 -9.91 -3.78
C GLU A 266 6.10 -9.82 -2.82
N GLY A 267 4.90 -9.68 -3.37
CA GLY A 267 3.65 -9.47 -2.63
C GLY A 267 2.70 -10.67 -2.66
N ASN A 268 3.16 -11.83 -3.13
CA ASN A 268 2.30 -12.99 -3.43
C ASN A 268 2.05 -13.97 -2.27
N GLY A 269 2.72 -13.74 -1.14
CA GLY A 269 2.61 -14.57 0.06
C GLY A 269 1.25 -14.42 0.75
N ARG A 270 0.77 -15.51 1.37
CA ARG A 270 -0.53 -15.50 2.08
C ARG A 270 -0.53 -14.56 3.29
N ASP A 271 0.60 -14.46 3.99
CA ASP A 271 0.80 -13.46 5.06
C ASP A 271 0.69 -12.03 4.52
N PHE A 272 1.18 -11.77 3.30
CA PHE A 272 1.09 -10.44 2.67
C PHE A 272 -0.36 -10.12 2.25
N GLN A 273 -1.06 -11.10 1.65
CA GLN A 273 -2.49 -10.98 1.31
C GLN A 273 -3.33 -10.62 2.54
N LEU A 274 -3.10 -11.30 3.66
CA LEU A 274 -3.92 -11.21 4.87
C LEU A 274 -3.34 -10.25 5.93
N TYR A 275 -2.30 -9.49 5.59
CA TYR A 275 -1.70 -8.50 6.49
C TYR A 275 -2.76 -7.51 6.98
N LYS A 276 -2.75 -7.27 8.30
CA LYS A 276 -3.66 -6.33 8.97
C LYS A 276 -2.91 -5.16 9.60
N TRP A 277 -1.89 -5.43 10.41
CA TRP A 277 -1.11 -4.37 11.07
C TRP A 277 0.20 -4.91 11.66
N GLY A 278 1.08 -4.00 12.08
CA GLY A 278 2.36 -4.29 12.72
C GLY A 278 3.55 -4.22 11.75
N VAL A 279 4.75 -4.48 12.26
CA VAL A 279 5.96 -4.49 11.43
C VAL A 279 6.09 -5.86 10.79
N PHE A 280 5.80 -5.93 9.50
CA PHE A 280 5.84 -7.18 8.76
C PHE A 280 7.27 -7.72 8.66
N ASN A 281 7.45 -8.92 9.17
CA ASN A 281 8.65 -9.76 9.01
C ASN A 281 8.29 -11.19 8.57
N GLY A 282 7.14 -11.33 7.89
CA GLY A 282 6.67 -12.61 7.37
C GLY A 282 7.52 -13.16 6.24
N SER A 283 7.30 -14.43 5.90
CA SER A 283 8.03 -15.09 4.82
C SER A 283 7.64 -14.52 3.46
N CYS A 284 8.64 -14.09 2.70
CA CYS A 284 8.54 -13.69 1.31
C CYS A 284 9.89 -13.94 0.64
N GLY A 285 9.87 -14.28 -0.65
CA GLY A 285 11.06 -14.39 -1.50
C GLY A 285 11.46 -13.04 -2.10
N THR A 286 12.09 -13.11 -3.26
CA THR A 286 12.61 -11.96 -4.00
C THR A 286 12.20 -11.98 -5.48
N LYS A 287 11.19 -12.77 -5.84
CA LYS A 287 10.60 -12.79 -7.18
C LYS A 287 9.56 -11.67 -7.27
N LEU A 288 10.06 -10.47 -7.52
CA LEU A 288 9.26 -9.24 -7.57
C LEU A 288 8.05 -9.38 -8.51
N ASP A 289 6.86 -9.04 -8.02
CA ASP A 289 5.59 -9.19 -8.75
C ASP A 289 4.58 -8.06 -8.50
N HIS A 290 4.92 -7.13 -7.60
CA HIS A 290 4.08 -6.01 -7.22
C HIS A 290 4.90 -4.72 -7.09
N SER A 291 4.27 -3.58 -7.39
CA SER A 291 4.86 -2.26 -7.25
C SER A 291 4.08 -1.42 -6.25
N VAL A 292 4.79 -0.79 -5.31
CA VAL A 292 4.23 0.08 -4.27
C VAL A 292 5.07 1.36 -4.16
N THR A 293 4.68 2.28 -3.29
CA THR A 293 5.46 3.50 -3.05
C THR A 293 5.89 3.54 -1.58
N ALA A 294 7.20 3.59 -1.32
CA ALA A 294 7.70 3.95 -0.01
C ALA A 294 7.46 5.44 0.23
N ILE A 295 6.84 5.75 1.38
CA ILE A 295 6.44 7.10 1.76
C ILE A 295 7.03 7.53 3.10
N GLY A 296 7.95 6.76 3.66
CA GLY A 296 8.58 7.09 4.92
C GLY A 296 9.27 5.90 5.56
N TYR A 297 9.88 6.16 6.71
CA TYR A 297 10.57 5.17 7.51
C TYR A 297 10.68 5.63 8.96
N GLU A 298 10.93 4.66 9.81
CA GLU A 298 11.48 4.87 11.15
C GLU A 298 12.76 4.04 11.31
N LYS A 299 13.23 3.89 12.54
CA LYS A 299 14.42 3.09 12.86
C LYS A 299 14.28 1.65 12.37
N ASP A 300 13.12 1.03 12.61
CA ASP A 300 12.94 -0.41 12.45
C ASP A 300 12.16 -0.80 11.18
N TYR A 301 11.46 0.14 10.53
CA TYR A 301 10.59 -0.18 9.39
C TYR A 301 10.57 0.89 8.31
N ILE A 302 10.20 0.45 7.10
CA ILE A 302 9.80 1.28 5.96
C ILE A 302 8.27 1.33 5.90
N ILE A 303 7.71 2.51 5.64
CA ILE A 303 6.28 2.73 5.45
C ILE A 303 5.99 2.69 3.95
N VAL A 304 5.18 1.72 3.51
CA VAL A 304 4.75 1.61 2.11
C VAL A 304 3.26 1.94 1.97
N LYS A 305 2.94 2.74 0.95
CA LYS A 305 1.59 2.99 0.46
C LYS A 305 1.26 1.94 -0.61
N ASN A 306 0.20 1.17 -0.38
CA ASN A 306 -0.30 0.19 -1.35
C ASN A 306 -1.51 0.75 -2.12
N SER A 307 -1.92 0.05 -3.18
CA SER A 307 -3.00 0.42 -4.10
C SER A 307 -4.21 -0.50 -4.00
N TRP A 308 -4.47 -1.08 -2.83
CA TRP A 308 -5.50 -2.09 -2.59
C TRP A 308 -6.70 -1.57 -1.78
N GLY A 309 -6.84 -0.25 -1.68
CA GLY A 309 -7.86 0.39 -0.86
C GLY A 309 -7.53 0.34 0.65
N THR A 310 -8.35 1.02 1.44
CA THR A 310 -8.16 1.14 2.89
C THR A 310 -8.55 -0.11 3.67
N GLY A 311 -9.25 -1.06 3.05
CA GLY A 311 -9.65 -2.33 3.66
C GLY A 311 -8.53 -3.36 3.79
N TRP A 312 -7.31 -3.05 3.33
CA TRP A 312 -6.13 -3.89 3.48
C TRP A 312 -5.07 -3.20 4.36
N GLY A 313 -4.38 -3.97 5.20
CA GLY A 313 -3.33 -3.45 6.07
C GLY A 313 -3.77 -2.31 6.99
N GLU A 314 -2.84 -1.39 7.27
CA GLU A 314 -3.01 -0.25 8.15
C GLU A 314 -3.64 0.91 7.37
N ASN A 315 -4.94 0.80 7.06
CA ASN A 315 -5.67 1.74 6.20
C ASN A 315 -5.04 1.89 4.79
N GLY A 316 -4.58 0.78 4.20
CA GLY A 316 -3.93 0.74 2.90
C GLY A 316 -2.41 0.91 2.92
N TYR A 317 -1.83 1.04 4.11
CA TYR A 317 -0.40 1.10 4.33
C TYR A 317 0.12 -0.19 4.96
N MET A 318 1.43 -0.38 4.89
CA MET A 318 2.12 -1.47 5.57
C MET A 318 3.46 -0.97 6.07
N ARG A 319 3.86 -1.45 7.24
CA ARG A 319 5.21 -1.28 7.78
C ARG A 319 5.99 -2.56 7.51
N ILE A 320 7.08 -2.46 6.77
CA ILE A 320 7.95 -3.59 6.42
C ILE A 320 9.24 -3.46 7.22
N LEU A 321 9.70 -4.56 7.82
CA LEU A 321 10.97 -4.60 8.55
C LEU A 321 12.09 -4.07 7.66
N ARG A 322 12.76 -3.01 8.13
CA ARG A 322 13.80 -2.30 7.39
C ARG A 322 15.09 -3.08 7.35
N ASN A 323 15.57 -3.51 8.51
CA ASN A 323 16.85 -4.18 8.67
C ASN A 323 16.61 -5.67 8.91
N ASN A 324 16.67 -6.49 7.86
CA ASN A 324 16.59 -7.95 7.98
C ASN A 324 17.94 -8.67 7.77
N GLY A 325 19.03 -7.90 7.58
CA GLY A 325 20.37 -8.45 7.33
C GLY A 325 20.60 -8.97 5.91
N HIS A 326 19.59 -8.91 5.02
CA HIS A 326 19.74 -9.29 3.62
C HIS A 326 19.92 -8.05 2.74
N PRO A 327 20.87 -8.05 1.79
CA PRO A 327 21.16 -6.88 0.95
C PRO A 327 19.95 -6.48 0.09
N ASN A 328 19.15 -7.45 -0.33
CA ASN A 328 17.95 -7.23 -1.14
C ASN A 328 16.77 -6.66 -0.34
N GLY A 329 16.88 -6.60 0.99
CA GLY A 329 15.78 -6.25 1.89
C GLY A 329 14.73 -7.35 2.00
N LEU A 330 13.80 -7.20 2.96
CA LEU A 330 12.68 -8.14 3.09
C LEU A 330 11.75 -8.01 1.89
N CYS A 331 11.35 -9.14 1.29
CA CYS A 331 10.53 -9.20 0.08
C CYS A 331 11.16 -8.52 -1.16
N GLY A 332 12.47 -8.27 -1.15
CA GLY A 332 13.17 -7.62 -2.25
C GLY A 332 13.01 -6.11 -2.34
N ILE A 333 12.59 -5.42 -1.27
CA ILE A 333 12.30 -3.96 -1.29
C ILE A 333 13.48 -3.06 -1.69
N TYR A 334 14.72 -3.57 -1.69
CA TYR A 334 15.91 -2.83 -2.13
C TYR A 334 16.42 -3.25 -3.52
N MET A 335 15.80 -4.24 -4.16
CA MET A 335 16.25 -4.74 -5.47
C MET A 335 15.94 -3.78 -6.61
N ARG A 336 14.77 -3.13 -6.59
CA ARG A 336 14.33 -2.25 -7.67
C ARG A 336 13.52 -1.09 -7.10
N ALA A 337 14.13 0.09 -7.10
CA ALA A 337 13.48 1.32 -6.69
C ALA A 337 13.85 2.47 -7.62
N SER A 338 12.93 3.40 -7.84
CA SER A 338 13.14 4.58 -8.66
C SER A 338 12.26 5.73 -8.20
N TYR A 339 12.68 6.94 -8.54
CA TYR A 339 11.94 8.14 -8.15
C TYR A 339 11.99 9.21 -9.26
N PRO A 340 10.87 9.93 -9.48
CA PRO A 340 10.79 10.97 -10.50
C PRO A 340 11.54 12.24 -10.07
N ILE A 341 12.04 12.98 -11.05
CA ILE A 341 12.70 14.28 -10.90
C ILE A 341 11.80 15.31 -11.58
N ILE A 342 11.48 16.39 -10.87
CA ILE A 342 10.80 17.58 -11.45
C ILE A 342 11.83 18.69 -11.56
#